data_AF-A0AAU0PNN9-F1
#
_entry.id   AF-A0AAU0PNN9-F1
#
_cell.length_a   1.000
_cell.length_b   1.000
_cell.length_c   1.000
_cell.angle_alpha   90.00
_cell.angle_beta   90.00
_cell.angle_gamma   90.00
#
_symmetry.space_group_name_H-M   'P 1'
#
loop_
_entity.id
_entity.type
_entity.pdbx_description
1 polymer ?
#
loop_
_entity_poly.entity_id
_entity_poly.type
_entity_poly.pdbx_seq_one_letter_code
_entity_poly.pdbx_strand_id
1 'polypeptide(L)'
;MRFLFRELFKRLRIRYIILILLVLFTFSYISTFSKSTINMLSNEFPLDKSPNPQATEHFIKSMEYKNYILNLHRFVDYDNFLMRPLFNKMNEEYEKGKSLLPETSAEDVYWYVILYREIYGIGGIPDRRDMSMAFKTTLTKEEYKKHYEEIVDKIKRFAINDFNYDVPRVTEYKFDFMIDLLNELSLSARGKLENYENEEKYDEEHLRNLIYIYIYISNIQKIFK
;
A
#
# COMPACT_ATOMS: atom_id res chain seq x y z
N MET A 1 -10.91 -43.75 -21.95
CA MET A 1 -10.95 -42.27 -21.90
C MET A 1 -11.73 -41.62 -23.04
N ARG A 2 -11.50 -41.94 -24.33
CA ARG A 2 -12.21 -41.29 -25.47
C ARG A 2 -13.74 -41.38 -25.43
N PHE A 3 -14.32 -42.48 -24.95
CA PHE A 3 -15.77 -42.66 -24.84
C PHE A 3 -16.42 -41.73 -23.79
N LEU A 4 -15.81 -41.62 -22.61
CA LEU A 4 -16.26 -40.74 -21.52
C LEU A 4 -16.26 -39.27 -21.94
N PHE A 5 -15.20 -38.81 -22.63
CA PHE A 5 -15.14 -37.46 -23.18
C PHE A 5 -16.24 -37.20 -24.22
N ARG A 6 -16.50 -38.16 -25.11
CA ARG A 6 -17.53 -38.03 -26.15
C ARG A 6 -18.93 -37.90 -25.57
N GLU A 7 -19.22 -38.61 -24.49
CA GLU A 7 -20.53 -38.59 -23.83
C GLU A 7 -20.73 -37.35 -22.95
N LEU A 8 -19.66 -36.86 -22.32
CA LEU A 8 -19.66 -35.60 -21.57
C LEU A 8 -19.92 -34.39 -22.49
N PHE A 9 -19.19 -34.30 -23.60
CA PHE A 9 -19.31 -33.21 -24.58
C PHE A 9 -20.60 -33.24 -25.41
N LYS A 10 -21.27 -34.40 -25.51
CA LYS A 10 -22.61 -34.50 -26.13
C LYS A 10 -23.71 -33.80 -25.33
N ARG A 11 -23.59 -33.76 -24.00
CA ARG A 11 -24.61 -33.17 -23.09
C ARG A 11 -24.32 -31.69 -22.75
N LEU A 12 -23.06 -31.29 -22.81
CA LEU A 12 -22.63 -29.91 -22.57
C LEU A 12 -22.93 -29.03 -23.79
N ARG A 13 -23.92 -28.12 -23.66
CA ARG A 13 -24.17 -27.09 -24.68
C ARG A 13 -22.90 -26.26 -24.89
N ILE A 14 -22.63 -25.88 -26.14
CA ILE A 14 -21.41 -25.13 -26.53
C ILE A 14 -21.16 -23.89 -25.65
N ARG A 15 -22.21 -23.21 -25.19
CA ARG A 15 -22.14 -22.08 -24.25
C ARG A 15 -21.44 -22.42 -22.92
N TYR A 16 -21.62 -23.63 -22.40
CA TYR A 16 -20.97 -24.07 -21.16
C TYR A 16 -19.52 -24.46 -21.38
N ILE A 17 -19.18 -25.01 -22.55
CA ILE A 17 -17.79 -25.29 -22.93
C ILE A 17 -17.02 -23.98 -23.02
N ILE A 18 -17.59 -22.96 -23.68
CA ILE A 18 -16.98 -21.62 -23.76
C ILE A 18 -16.79 -21.02 -22.36
N LEU A 19 -17.80 -21.13 -21.49
CA LEU A 19 -17.70 -20.63 -20.11
C LEU A 19 -16.60 -21.34 -19.31
N ILE A 20 -16.51 -22.66 -19.38
CA ILE A 20 -15.47 -23.46 -18.71
C ILE A 20 -14.07 -23.07 -19.22
N LEU A 21 -13.91 -22.94 -20.54
CA LEU A 21 -12.65 -22.52 -21.14
C LEU A 21 -12.24 -21.12 -20.69
N LEU A 22 -13.20 -20.20 -20.60
CA LEU A 22 -12.96 -18.85 -20.11
C LEU A 22 -12.50 -18.85 -18.64
N VAL A 23 -13.15 -19.66 -17.79
CA VAL A 23 -12.74 -19.83 -16.38
C VAL A 23 -11.34 -20.46 -16.26
N LEU A 24 -11.02 -21.48 -17.06
CA LEU A 24 -9.69 -22.10 -17.05
C LEU A 24 -8.61 -21.13 -17.54
N PHE A 25 -8.92 -20.33 -18.58
CA PHE A 25 -8.01 -19.33 -19.10
C PHE A 25 -7.73 -18.23 -18.06
N THR A 26 -8.78 -17.70 -17.41
CA THR A 26 -8.60 -16.70 -16.35
C THR A 26 -7.83 -17.27 -15.17
N PHE A 27 -8.09 -18.51 -14.76
CA PHE A 27 -7.34 -19.17 -13.69
C PHE A 27 -5.86 -19.35 -14.04
N SER A 28 -5.55 -19.80 -15.26
CA SER A 28 -4.17 -19.96 -15.73
C SER A 28 -3.42 -18.62 -15.79
N TYR A 29 -4.10 -17.56 -16.25
CA TYR A 29 -3.56 -16.21 -16.27
C TYR A 29 -3.25 -15.71 -14.85
N ILE A 30 -4.20 -15.83 -13.92
CA ILE A 30 -4.03 -15.42 -12.52
C ILE A 30 -2.86 -16.19 -11.87
N SER A 31 -2.79 -17.51 -12.07
CA SER A 31 -1.69 -18.32 -11.51
C SER A 31 -0.33 -17.92 -12.05
N THR A 32 -0.23 -17.60 -13.34
CA THR A 32 1.03 -17.14 -13.96
C THR A 32 1.43 -15.77 -13.43
N PHE A 33 0.47 -14.84 -13.32
CA PHE A 33 0.69 -13.51 -12.77
C PHE A 33 1.12 -13.56 -11.30
N SER A 34 0.47 -14.40 -10.47
CA SER A 34 0.85 -14.66 -9.08
C SER A 34 2.31 -15.09 -8.95
N LYS A 35 2.71 -16.14 -9.69
CA LYS A 35 4.09 -16.65 -9.65
C LYS A 35 5.12 -15.60 -10.08
N SER A 36 4.81 -14.86 -11.15
CA SER A 36 5.69 -13.79 -11.62
C SER A 36 5.83 -12.69 -10.57
N THR A 37 4.74 -12.33 -9.91
CA THR A 37 4.70 -11.30 -8.86
C THR A 37 5.49 -11.74 -7.64
N ILE A 38 5.26 -12.95 -7.15
CA ILE A 38 5.99 -13.51 -6.01
C ILE A 38 7.49 -13.55 -6.30
N ASN A 39 7.90 -14.08 -7.47
CA ASN A 39 9.32 -14.11 -7.84
C ASN A 39 9.96 -12.72 -7.87
N MET A 40 9.26 -11.73 -8.44
CA MET A 40 9.74 -10.34 -8.46
C MET A 40 9.88 -9.78 -7.04
N LEU A 41 8.85 -9.95 -6.20
CA LEU A 41 8.84 -9.44 -4.83
C LEU A 41 9.89 -10.14 -3.95
N SER A 42 10.10 -11.45 -4.08
CA SER A 42 11.14 -12.17 -3.34
C SER A 42 12.55 -11.77 -3.76
N ASN A 43 12.74 -11.32 -5.01
CA ASN A 43 14.02 -10.77 -5.46
C ASN A 43 14.24 -9.34 -4.96
N GLU A 44 13.19 -8.52 -4.91
CA GLU A 44 13.25 -7.15 -4.39
C GLU A 44 13.38 -7.12 -2.86
N PHE A 45 12.70 -8.04 -2.19
CA PHE A 45 12.62 -8.21 -0.74
C PHE A 45 13.03 -9.63 -0.34
N PRO A 46 14.31 -10.00 -0.47
CA PRO A 46 14.83 -11.29 -0.01
C PRO A 46 14.63 -11.46 1.50
N LEU A 47 14.05 -12.60 1.90
CA LEU A 47 13.71 -12.89 3.29
C LEU A 47 14.94 -13.08 4.18
N ASP A 48 16.04 -13.60 3.64
CA ASP A 48 17.29 -13.83 4.36
C ASP A 48 18.02 -12.54 4.76
N LYS A 49 17.67 -11.42 4.10
CA LYS A 49 18.16 -10.09 4.46
C LYS A 49 17.24 -9.32 5.41
N SER A 50 16.05 -9.86 5.70
CA SER A 50 15.10 -9.20 6.58
C SER A 50 15.51 -9.33 8.05
N PRO A 51 15.38 -8.26 8.86
CA PRO A 51 15.54 -8.36 10.30
C PRO A 51 14.43 -9.20 10.97
N ASN A 52 13.29 -9.39 10.30
CA ASN A 52 12.20 -10.25 10.73
C ASN A 52 11.54 -10.96 9.52
N PRO A 53 12.07 -12.12 9.09
CA PRO A 53 11.59 -12.82 7.90
C PRO A 53 10.11 -13.21 7.97
N GLN A 54 9.58 -13.50 9.17
CA GLN A 54 8.17 -13.86 9.34
C GLN A 54 7.24 -12.66 9.10
N ALA A 55 7.59 -11.48 9.63
CA ALA A 55 6.86 -10.25 9.36
C ALA A 55 6.93 -9.89 7.86
N THR A 56 8.12 -9.98 7.27
CA THR A 56 8.34 -9.68 5.85
C THR A 56 7.57 -10.60 4.91
N GLU A 57 7.41 -11.89 5.22
CA GLU A 57 6.58 -12.80 4.43
C GLU A 57 5.13 -12.31 4.32
N HIS A 58 4.56 -11.84 5.43
CA HIS A 58 3.23 -11.24 5.45
C HIS A 58 3.17 -9.93 4.65
N PHE A 59 4.19 -9.07 4.75
CA PHE A 59 4.24 -7.83 3.95
C PHE A 59 4.38 -8.09 2.44
N ILE A 60 5.18 -9.08 2.03
CA ILE A 60 5.28 -9.52 0.62
C ILE A 60 3.92 -10.03 0.13
N LYS A 61 3.20 -10.78 0.96
CA LYS A 61 1.86 -11.24 0.60
C LYS A 61 0.84 -10.11 0.50
N SER A 62 0.95 -9.08 1.34
CA SER A 62 0.17 -7.85 1.19
C SER A 62 0.48 -7.16 -0.16
N MET A 63 1.75 -7.09 -0.55
CA MET A 63 2.17 -6.57 -1.86
C MET A 63 1.65 -7.40 -3.04
N GLU A 64 1.54 -8.72 -2.89
CA GLU A 64 0.89 -9.57 -3.89
C GLU A 64 -0.56 -9.14 -4.11
N TYR A 65 -1.32 -8.91 -3.03
CA TYR A 65 -2.69 -8.39 -3.12
C TYR A 65 -2.76 -7.00 -3.73
N LYS A 66 -1.84 -6.10 -3.37
CA LYS A 66 -1.72 -4.79 -4.03
C LYS A 66 -1.55 -4.94 -5.54
N ASN A 67 -0.69 -5.85 -6.01
CA ASN A 67 -0.48 -6.06 -7.44
C ASN A 67 -1.74 -6.59 -8.16
N TYR A 68 -2.53 -7.44 -7.50
CA TYR A 68 -3.84 -7.82 -8.03
C TYR A 68 -4.79 -6.62 -8.13
N ILE A 69 -4.82 -5.76 -7.09
CA ILE A 69 -5.62 -4.54 -7.06
C ILE A 69 -5.21 -3.62 -8.22
N LEU A 70 -3.91 -3.34 -8.39
CA LEU A 70 -3.41 -2.47 -9.46
C LEU A 70 -3.69 -3.04 -10.86
N ASN A 71 -3.61 -4.36 -11.04
CA ASN A 71 -3.94 -4.98 -12.32
C ASN A 71 -5.44 -4.91 -12.62
N LEU A 72 -6.30 -5.13 -11.61
CA LEU A 72 -7.75 -4.99 -11.73
C LEU A 72 -8.17 -3.51 -11.93
N HIS A 73 -7.42 -2.58 -11.34
CA HIS A 73 -7.59 -1.13 -11.47
C HIS A 73 -7.38 -0.64 -12.91
N ARG A 74 -6.88 -1.48 -13.82
CA ARG A 74 -6.85 -1.16 -15.25
C ARG A 74 -8.25 -1.14 -15.88
N PHE A 75 -9.24 -1.75 -15.21
CA PHE A 75 -10.57 -2.00 -15.76
C PHE A 75 -11.69 -1.37 -14.95
N VAL A 76 -11.52 -1.19 -13.64
CA VAL A 76 -12.52 -0.62 -12.73
C VAL A 76 -11.82 0.31 -11.75
N ASP A 77 -12.57 1.21 -11.12
CA ASP A 77 -12.05 2.13 -10.10
C ASP A 77 -11.88 1.41 -8.74
N TYR A 78 -11.12 2.00 -7.82
CA TYR A 78 -10.75 1.39 -6.55
C TYR A 78 -11.95 1.15 -5.61
N ASP A 79 -12.97 1.99 -5.61
CA ASP A 79 -14.17 1.81 -4.77
C ASP A 79 -15.10 0.66 -5.24
N ASN A 80 -14.79 0.04 -6.38
CA ASN A 80 -15.59 -1.02 -6.95
C ASN A 80 -15.71 -2.21 -5.99
N PHE A 81 -16.92 -2.79 -5.88
CA PHE A 81 -17.18 -3.90 -4.96
C PHE A 81 -16.28 -5.13 -5.20
N LEU A 82 -15.80 -5.33 -6.44
CA LEU A 82 -14.87 -6.41 -6.79
C LEU A 82 -13.49 -6.24 -6.16
N MET A 83 -13.09 -5.02 -5.81
CA MET A 83 -11.81 -4.71 -5.17
C MET A 83 -11.82 -5.05 -3.67
N ARG A 84 -12.98 -4.95 -3.02
CA ARG A 84 -13.10 -5.09 -1.54
C ARG A 84 -12.48 -6.36 -0.97
N PRO A 85 -12.68 -7.57 -1.55
CA PRO A 85 -12.04 -8.77 -1.03
C PRO A 85 -10.50 -8.71 -1.10
N LEU A 86 -9.96 -8.08 -2.14
CA LEU A 86 -8.51 -7.92 -2.30
C LEU A 86 -7.96 -6.91 -1.30
N PHE A 87 -8.65 -5.78 -1.09
CA PHE A 87 -8.28 -4.81 -0.05
C PHE A 87 -8.31 -5.42 1.35
N ASN A 88 -9.35 -6.17 1.67
CA ASN A 88 -9.45 -6.84 2.97
C ASN A 88 -8.26 -7.79 3.18
N LYS A 89 -7.87 -8.54 2.15
CA LYS A 89 -6.73 -9.46 2.22
C LYS A 89 -5.38 -8.73 2.30
N MET A 90 -5.20 -7.66 1.53
CA MET A 90 -4.04 -6.79 1.61
C MET A 90 -3.85 -6.27 3.04
N ASN A 91 -4.91 -5.70 3.63
CA ASN A 91 -4.86 -5.14 4.98
C ASN A 91 -4.69 -6.22 6.05
N GLU A 92 -5.35 -7.37 5.92
CA GLU A 92 -5.21 -8.49 6.84
C GLU A 92 -3.75 -8.97 6.93
N GLU A 93 -3.07 -9.13 5.79
CA GLU A 93 -1.66 -9.53 5.76
C GLU A 93 -0.74 -8.42 6.28
N TYR A 94 -1.04 -7.15 5.98
CA TYR A 94 -0.28 -6.02 6.52
C TYR A 94 -0.35 -5.96 8.06
N GLU A 95 -1.54 -6.06 8.64
CA GLU A 95 -1.70 -6.04 10.11
C GLU A 95 -1.07 -7.26 10.78
N LYS A 96 -1.11 -8.44 10.13
CA LYS A 96 -0.36 -9.62 10.60
C LYS A 96 1.13 -9.35 10.63
N GLY A 97 1.72 -8.87 9.53
CA GLY A 97 3.14 -8.51 9.48
C GLY A 97 3.51 -7.50 10.57
N LYS A 98 2.71 -6.45 10.73
CA LYS A 98 2.90 -5.42 11.76
C LYS A 98 2.87 -5.98 13.18
N SER A 99 1.93 -6.89 13.49
CA SER A 99 1.83 -7.50 14.81
C SER A 99 3.01 -8.40 15.21
N LEU A 100 3.82 -8.82 14.24
CA LEU A 100 5.03 -9.60 14.46
C LEU A 100 6.27 -8.74 14.68
N LEU A 101 6.17 -7.41 14.48
CA LEU A 101 7.29 -6.50 14.66
C LEU A 101 7.42 -6.04 16.12
N PRO A 102 8.65 -5.77 16.59
CA PRO A 102 8.86 -5.03 17.83
C PRO A 102 8.20 -3.65 17.76
N GLU A 103 7.68 -3.15 18.89
CA GLU A 103 7.07 -1.80 18.96
C GLU A 103 8.03 -0.69 18.53
N THR A 104 9.33 -0.90 18.72
CA THR A 104 10.39 0.02 18.32
C THR A 104 10.80 -0.10 16.85
N SER A 105 10.27 -1.04 16.08
CA SER A 105 10.55 -1.13 14.64
C SER A 105 9.82 -0.03 13.88
N ALA A 106 10.38 0.41 12.75
CA ALA A 106 9.68 1.27 11.78
C ALA A 106 9.45 0.57 10.43
N GLU A 107 9.64 -0.75 10.37
CA GLU A 107 9.44 -1.54 9.14
C GLU A 107 7.98 -1.46 8.66
N ASP A 108 6.99 -1.50 9.56
CA ASP A 108 5.57 -1.33 9.19
C ASP A 108 5.30 0.01 8.50
N VAL A 109 5.98 1.07 8.95
CA VAL A 109 5.83 2.41 8.36
C VAL A 109 6.34 2.43 6.92
N TYR A 110 7.46 1.77 6.65
CA TYR A 110 7.98 1.61 5.30
C TYR A 110 6.98 0.87 4.40
N TRP A 111 6.49 -0.28 4.86
CA TRP A 111 5.50 -1.06 4.10
C TRP A 111 4.20 -0.31 3.90
N TYR A 112 3.76 0.47 4.88
CA TYR A 112 2.59 1.32 4.77
C TYR A 112 2.70 2.31 3.60
N VAL A 113 3.84 2.99 3.46
CA VAL A 113 4.03 3.93 2.34
C VAL A 113 3.98 3.19 1.01
N ILE A 114 4.72 2.08 0.87
CA ILE A 114 4.70 1.31 -0.40
C ILE A 114 3.30 0.80 -0.71
N LEU A 115 2.60 0.24 0.28
CA LEU A 115 1.34 -0.43 0.05
C LEU A 115 0.22 0.54 -0.31
N TYR A 116 0.13 1.65 0.42
CA TYR A 116 -1.07 2.48 0.42
C TYR A 116 -0.94 3.75 -0.43
N ARG A 117 0.28 4.20 -0.80
CA ARG A 117 0.44 5.50 -1.49
C ARG A 117 -0.28 5.60 -2.84
N GLU A 118 -0.19 4.56 -3.67
CA GLU A 118 -0.76 4.56 -5.04
C GLU A 118 -2.29 4.44 -5.04
N ILE A 119 -2.87 3.92 -3.96
CA ILE A 119 -4.31 3.67 -3.83
C ILE A 119 -4.98 4.82 -3.08
N TYR A 120 -4.42 5.20 -1.93
CA TYR A 120 -5.02 6.16 -1.01
C TYR A 120 -4.47 7.58 -1.18
N GLY A 121 -3.47 7.76 -2.05
CA GLY A 121 -2.91 9.07 -2.37
C GLY A 121 -1.99 9.64 -1.29
N ILE A 122 -1.30 8.77 -0.52
CA ILE A 122 -0.34 9.22 0.50
C ILE A 122 0.75 10.04 -0.19
N GLY A 123 0.80 11.33 0.13
CA GLY A 123 1.84 12.24 -0.37
C GLY A 123 1.77 12.55 -1.87
N GLY A 124 0.70 12.14 -2.56
CA GLY A 124 0.62 12.22 -4.00
C GLY A 124 -0.79 11.98 -4.56
N ILE A 125 -0.86 11.88 -5.88
CA ILE A 125 -2.12 11.59 -6.58
C ILE A 125 -2.19 10.06 -6.80
N PRO A 126 -3.29 9.39 -6.45
CA PRO A 126 -3.48 7.97 -6.74
C PRO A 126 -3.32 7.63 -8.23
N ASP A 127 -3.07 6.35 -8.50
CA ASP A 127 -2.95 5.85 -9.87
C ASP A 127 -4.21 6.13 -10.69
N ARG A 128 -4.00 6.45 -11.97
CA ARG A 128 -5.05 6.90 -12.92
C ARG A 128 -5.81 8.15 -12.42
N ARG A 129 -5.31 8.85 -11.40
CA ARG A 129 -5.99 9.94 -10.68
C ARG A 129 -7.34 9.51 -10.12
N ASP A 130 -7.49 8.22 -9.83
CA ASP A 130 -8.70 7.71 -9.21
C ASP A 130 -8.73 8.09 -7.73
N MET A 131 -9.51 9.10 -7.41
CA MET A 131 -9.67 9.62 -6.06
C MET A 131 -10.73 8.86 -5.25
N SER A 132 -11.33 7.79 -5.77
CA SER A 132 -12.45 7.10 -5.13
C SER A 132 -12.11 6.50 -3.76
N MET A 133 -10.84 6.16 -3.53
CA MET A 133 -10.32 5.62 -2.26
C MET A 133 -9.31 6.55 -1.58
N ALA A 134 -9.09 7.77 -2.10
CA ALA A 134 -8.12 8.68 -1.51
C ALA A 134 -8.54 9.10 -0.10
N PHE A 135 -7.59 9.21 0.86
CA PHE A 135 -7.94 9.63 2.22
C PHE A 135 -8.61 11.00 2.26
N LYS A 136 -8.18 11.89 1.37
CA LYS A 136 -8.74 13.24 1.20
C LYS A 136 -10.23 13.25 0.86
N THR A 137 -10.74 12.22 0.18
CA THR A 137 -12.12 12.17 -0.31
C THR A 137 -13.00 11.25 0.51
N THR A 138 -12.40 10.27 1.21
CA THR A 138 -13.14 9.20 1.89
C THR A 138 -13.29 9.44 3.39
N LEU A 139 -12.38 10.17 4.03
CA LEU A 139 -12.42 10.40 5.46
C LEU A 139 -13.27 11.64 5.81
N THR A 140 -14.08 11.50 6.85
CA THR A 140 -14.72 12.64 7.53
C THR A 140 -13.67 13.50 8.25
N LYS A 141 -14.04 14.71 8.68
CA LYS A 141 -13.15 15.62 9.40
C LYS A 141 -12.55 14.98 10.66
N GLU A 142 -13.35 14.26 11.42
CA GLU A 142 -12.93 13.57 12.65
C GLU A 142 -11.98 12.41 12.35
N GLU A 143 -12.28 11.62 11.33
CA GLU A 143 -11.41 10.52 10.87
C GLU A 143 -10.09 11.06 10.32
N TYR A 144 -10.14 12.20 9.65
CA TYR A 144 -8.97 12.86 9.10
C TYR A 144 -8.05 13.42 10.18
N LYS A 145 -8.61 13.89 11.31
CA LYS A 145 -7.81 14.26 12.50
C LYS A 145 -7.04 13.05 13.03
N LYS A 146 -7.70 11.90 13.14
CA LYS A 146 -7.05 10.66 13.58
C LYS A 146 -5.96 10.23 12.59
N HIS A 147 -6.25 10.29 11.30
CA HIS A 147 -5.27 10.02 10.24
C HIS A 147 -4.05 10.94 10.35
N TYR A 148 -4.25 12.24 10.59
CA TYR A 148 -3.15 13.19 10.84
C TYR A 148 -2.26 12.75 12.02
N GLU A 149 -2.85 12.39 13.16
CA GLU A 149 -2.10 11.93 14.34
C GLU A 149 -1.30 10.66 14.02
N GLU A 150 -1.89 9.73 13.26
CA GLU A 150 -1.23 8.51 12.81
C GLU A 150 -0.06 8.80 11.85
N ILE A 151 -0.19 9.76 10.92
CA ILE A 151 0.90 10.16 10.02
C ILE A 151 2.05 10.82 10.79
N VAL A 152 1.75 11.68 11.77
CA VAL A 152 2.77 12.28 12.65
C VAL A 152 3.54 11.20 13.41
N ASP A 153 2.84 10.23 13.98
CA ASP A 153 3.49 9.11 14.69
C ASP A 153 4.39 8.30 13.75
N LYS A 154 3.90 7.95 12.56
CA LYS A 154 4.69 7.25 11.53
C LYS A 154 5.97 7.99 11.18
N ILE A 155 5.91 9.31 10.94
CA ILE A 155 7.09 10.12 10.64
C ILE A 155 8.10 10.09 11.80
N LYS A 156 7.63 10.25 13.05
CA LYS A 156 8.49 10.22 14.24
C LYS A 156 9.17 8.86 14.40
N ARG A 157 8.40 7.77 14.29
CA ARG A 157 8.92 6.40 14.35
C ARG A 157 9.95 6.15 13.25
N PHE A 158 9.67 6.57 12.02
CA PHE A 158 10.55 6.38 10.88
C PHE A 158 11.85 7.20 10.95
N ALA A 159 11.81 8.36 11.61
CA ALA A 159 12.97 9.22 11.80
C ALA A 159 13.89 8.77 12.94
N ILE A 160 13.34 8.16 13.99
CA ILE A 160 14.09 7.77 15.20
C ILE A 160 14.53 6.31 15.13
N ASN A 161 13.67 5.45 14.63
CA ASN A 161 13.91 4.03 14.57
C ASN A 161 14.45 3.64 13.20
N ASP A 162 15.29 2.62 13.20
CA ASP A 162 15.73 1.97 11.98
C ASP A 162 15.26 0.52 11.97
N PHE A 163 15.12 -0.02 10.78
CA PHE A 163 14.95 -1.45 10.58
C PHE A 163 16.03 -1.85 9.58
N ASN A 164 16.99 -2.66 10.05
CA ASN A 164 18.18 -3.02 9.29
C ASN A 164 17.84 -4.04 8.19
N TYR A 165 17.05 -3.61 7.20
CA TYR A 165 16.70 -4.40 6.04
C TYR A 165 17.58 -3.96 4.85
N ASP A 166 18.66 -4.72 4.62
CA ASP A 166 19.69 -4.41 3.62
C ASP A 166 19.25 -4.73 2.18
N VAL A 167 18.29 -3.96 1.68
CA VAL A 167 17.81 -4.02 0.29
C VAL A 167 17.79 -2.61 -0.31
N PRO A 168 18.17 -2.43 -1.61
CA PRO A 168 18.24 -1.10 -2.22
C PRO A 168 16.96 -0.29 -2.08
N ARG A 169 15.80 -0.96 -2.18
CA ARG A 169 14.50 -0.30 -2.04
C ARG A 169 14.31 0.36 -0.66
N VAL A 170 14.89 -0.22 0.40
CA VAL A 170 14.86 0.32 1.76
C VAL A 170 15.96 1.36 1.95
N THR A 171 17.20 1.02 1.61
CA THR A 171 18.38 1.83 1.94
C THR A 171 18.47 3.11 1.12
N GLU A 172 18.02 3.10 -0.15
CA GLU A 172 18.11 4.25 -1.05
C GLU A 172 16.88 5.16 -0.98
N TYR A 173 15.67 4.59 -0.79
CA TYR A 173 14.40 5.33 -0.88
C TYR A 173 13.81 5.73 0.47
N LYS A 174 14.50 5.46 1.59
CA LYS A 174 14.05 5.88 2.93
C LYS A 174 13.71 7.37 2.97
N PHE A 175 14.54 8.21 2.35
CA PHE A 175 14.31 9.65 2.32
C PHE A 175 13.05 10.04 1.52
N ASP A 176 12.84 9.43 0.35
CA ASP A 176 11.67 9.69 -0.48
C ASP A 176 10.36 9.31 0.22
N PHE A 177 10.35 8.19 0.96
CA PHE A 177 9.16 7.78 1.71
C PHE A 177 8.86 8.70 2.89
N MET A 178 9.91 9.25 3.50
CA MET A 178 9.72 10.31 4.47
C MET A 178 9.11 11.55 3.82
N ILE A 179 9.53 11.93 2.61
CA ILE A 179 8.89 13.01 1.84
C ILE A 179 7.42 12.71 1.55
N ASP A 180 7.08 11.50 1.12
CA ASP A 180 5.69 11.11 0.86
C ASP A 180 4.81 11.30 2.11
N LEU A 181 5.27 10.86 3.28
CA LEU A 181 4.56 11.07 4.54
C LEU A 181 4.44 12.55 4.93
N LEU A 182 5.46 13.36 4.65
CA LEU A 182 5.44 14.81 4.92
C LEU A 182 4.50 15.57 4.00
N ASN A 183 4.42 15.15 2.74
CA ASN A 183 3.46 15.68 1.80
C ASN A 183 2.04 15.35 2.27
N GLU A 184 1.81 14.11 2.73
CA GLU A 184 0.54 13.70 3.31
C GLU A 184 0.18 14.53 4.56
N LEU A 185 1.16 14.75 5.45
CA LEU A 185 0.99 15.61 6.62
C LEU A 185 0.63 17.06 6.22
N SER A 186 1.32 17.59 5.22
CA SER A 186 1.11 18.96 4.73
C SER A 186 -0.25 19.13 4.07
N LEU A 187 -0.70 18.13 3.30
CA LEU A 187 -2.05 18.08 2.75
C LEU A 187 -3.08 17.92 3.86
N SER A 188 -2.77 17.11 4.88
CA SER A 188 -3.68 16.86 5.99
C SER A 188 -3.95 18.12 6.81
N ALA A 189 -2.89 18.87 7.08
CA ALA A 189 -2.96 20.19 7.71
C ALA A 189 -3.79 21.19 6.88
N ARG A 190 -3.69 21.11 5.55
CA ARG A 190 -4.48 21.93 4.63
C ARG A 190 -5.94 21.47 4.50
N GLY A 191 -6.27 20.22 4.80
CA GLY A 191 -7.65 19.71 4.81
C GLY A 191 -8.55 20.36 5.87
N LYS A 192 -7.96 21.03 6.89
CA LYS A 192 -8.69 21.95 7.78
C LYS A 192 -9.11 23.26 7.09
N LEU A 193 -8.55 23.58 5.92
CA LEU A 193 -8.89 24.76 5.11
C LEU A 193 -10.07 24.44 4.18
N GLU A 194 -11.24 24.14 4.75
CA GLU A 194 -12.48 24.22 3.99
C GLU A 194 -12.80 25.69 3.72
N ASN A 195 -12.17 26.20 2.66
CA ASN A 195 -12.49 27.36 1.81
C ASN A 195 -11.16 27.94 1.32
N TYR A 196 -10.90 27.84 0.02
CA TYR A 196 -9.78 28.52 -0.65
C TYR A 196 -9.82 30.06 -0.56
N GLU A 197 -10.72 30.63 0.24
CA GLU A 197 -10.92 32.06 0.44
C GLU A 197 -10.46 32.57 1.81
N ASN A 198 -10.13 31.71 2.77
CA ASN A 198 -9.60 32.16 4.07
C ASN A 198 -8.33 31.38 4.44
N GLU A 199 -7.21 32.11 4.44
CA GLU A 199 -5.91 31.69 4.96
C GLU A 199 -5.99 31.47 6.49
N GLU A 200 -6.65 30.41 6.96
CA GLU A 200 -6.48 30.01 8.35
C GLU A 200 -5.10 29.35 8.51
N LYS A 201 -4.17 30.13 9.05
CA LYS A 201 -2.84 29.68 9.47
C LYS A 201 -2.92 28.32 10.16
N TYR A 202 -1.96 27.44 9.87
CA TYR A 202 -1.70 26.23 10.63
C TYR A 202 -1.92 26.48 12.13
N ASP A 203 -2.71 25.64 12.80
CA ASP A 203 -2.83 25.76 14.25
C ASP A 203 -1.46 25.52 14.92
N GLU A 204 -1.31 26.00 16.15
CA GLU A 204 -0.02 25.99 16.84
C GLU A 204 0.55 24.56 16.99
N GLU A 205 -0.32 23.56 17.14
CA GLU A 205 0.06 22.15 17.22
C GLU A 205 0.62 21.63 15.90
N HIS A 206 -0.02 21.97 14.77
CA HIS A 206 0.46 21.62 13.44
C HIS A 206 1.81 22.26 13.13
N LEU A 207 1.98 23.55 13.46
CA LEU A 207 3.27 24.23 13.31
C LEU A 207 4.35 23.60 14.18
N ARG A 208 4.04 23.27 15.44
CA ARG A 208 4.98 22.59 16.35
C ARG A 208 5.39 21.22 15.81
N ASN A 209 4.44 20.43 15.33
CA ASN A 209 4.73 19.12 14.72
C ASN A 209 5.60 19.26 13.47
N LEU A 210 5.28 20.20 12.57
CA LEU A 210 6.09 20.47 11.37
C LEU A 210 7.51 20.94 11.73
N ILE A 211 7.66 21.84 12.70
CA ILE A 211 8.97 22.32 13.18
C ILE A 211 9.77 21.18 13.81
N TYR A 212 9.14 20.38 14.66
CA TYR A 212 9.78 19.22 15.30
C TYR A 212 10.28 18.23 14.25
N ILE A 213 9.42 17.85 13.32
CA ILE A 213 9.71 16.94 12.23
C ILE A 213 10.81 17.50 11.30
N TYR A 214 10.81 18.80 11.02
CA TYR A 214 11.84 19.47 10.23
C TYR A 214 13.25 19.31 10.82
N ILE A 215 13.39 19.31 12.14
CA ILE A 215 14.68 19.08 12.81
C ILE A 215 15.21 17.66 12.49
N TYR A 216 14.34 16.65 12.53
CA TYR A 216 14.73 15.28 12.20
C TYR A 216 15.12 15.13 10.73
N ILE A 217 14.32 15.68 9.81
CA ILE A 217 14.60 15.64 8.37
C ILE A 217 15.93 16.31 8.04
N SER A 218 16.18 17.49 8.64
CA SER A 218 17.42 18.24 8.42
C SER A 218 18.66 17.48 8.90
N ASN A 219 18.52 16.64 9.93
CA ASN A 219 19.60 15.77 10.40
C ASN A 219 19.78 14.56 9.50
N ILE A 220 18.69 13.96 9.02
CA ILE A 220 18.72 12.83 8.07
C ILE A 220 19.35 13.27 6.73
N GLN A 221 18.97 14.42 6.17
CA GLN A 221 19.54 14.97 4.93
C GLN A 221 21.05 15.18 4.98
N LYS A 222 21.62 15.44 6.17
CA LYS A 222 23.08 15.59 6.35
C LYS A 222 23.82 14.26 6.32
N ILE A 223 23.15 13.16 6.63
CA ILE A 223 23.73 11.81 6.63
C ILE A 223 23.78 11.23 5.21
N PHE A 224 22.84 11.64 4.34
CA PHE A 224 22.74 11.18 2.95
C PHE A 224 23.48 12.08 1.93
N LYS A 225 24.32 13.03 2.38
CA LYS A 225 25.23 13.84 1.56
C LYS A 225 26.67 13.37 1.70
#